data_AF-B6A7Y8-F1
#
_entry.id   AF-B6A7Y8-F1
#
_cell.length_a   1.000
_cell.length_b   1.000
_cell.length_c   1.000
_cell.angle_alpha   90.00
_cell.angle_beta   90.00
_cell.angle_gamma   90.00
#
_symmetry.space_group_name_H-M   'P 1'
#
loop_
_entity.id
_entity.type
_entity.pdbx_description
1 polymer ?
#
loop_
_entity_poly.entity_id
_entity_poly.type
_entity_poly.pdbx_seq_one_letter_code
_entity_poly.pdbx_strand_id
1 'polypeptide(L)'
;ANNPQQNFLGIEVHSPGVGACLGSAHEAELNNLRVMCHDAVEVLENMIPEGSLDMVQLFFPDPWHKARHNKRRIVQTPFVELVKSKLKVGGVFHMATDWQPYAEHMLEVMSAVSGYRNLS
;
A
#
# COMPACT_ATOMS: atom_id res chain seq x y z
N ALA A 1 -0.15 -4.53 -21.55
CA ALA A 1 -0.76 -4.41 -20.21
C ALA A 1 -1.29 -5.78 -19.76
N ASN A 2 -0.93 -6.24 -18.56
CA ASN A 2 -1.29 -7.59 -18.09
C ASN A 2 -2.71 -7.70 -17.50
N ASN A 3 -3.30 -6.58 -17.04
CA ASN A 3 -4.64 -6.54 -16.46
C ASN A 3 -5.47 -5.36 -17.00
N PRO A 4 -5.78 -5.30 -18.31
CA PRO A 4 -6.46 -4.14 -18.91
C PRO A 4 -7.90 -3.94 -18.41
N GLN A 5 -8.52 -4.96 -17.81
CA GLN A 5 -9.89 -4.90 -17.29
C GLN A 5 -9.99 -4.37 -15.85
N GLN A 6 -8.86 -4.09 -15.20
CA GLN A 6 -8.80 -3.58 -13.84
C GLN A 6 -8.29 -2.14 -13.84
N ASN A 7 -8.67 -1.35 -12.82
CA ASN A 7 -8.16 0.00 -12.63
C ASN A 7 -7.12 0.02 -11.50
N PHE A 8 -6.14 0.90 -11.63
CA PHE A 8 -5.04 1.06 -10.69
C PHE A 8 -4.95 2.51 -10.19
N LEU A 9 -4.71 2.67 -8.89
CA LEU A 9 -4.41 3.94 -8.24
C LEU A 9 -3.06 3.82 -7.52
N GLY A 10 -2.07 4.60 -7.94
CA GLY A 10 -0.78 4.73 -7.27
C GLY A 10 -0.74 5.96 -6.37
N ILE A 11 -0.12 5.84 -5.20
CA ILE A 11 0.11 6.97 -4.28
C ILE A 11 1.60 7.01 -3.94
N GLU A 12 2.24 8.14 -4.18
CA GLU A 12 3.67 8.35 -3.91
C GLU A 12 3.91 9.82 -3.58
N VAL A 13 4.60 10.10 -2.46
CA VAL A 13 4.92 11.48 -2.04
C VAL A 13 6.15 12.04 -2.76
N HIS A 14 7.02 11.17 -3.29
CA HIS A 14 8.21 11.53 -4.03
C HIS A 14 7.87 11.89 -5.49
N SER A 15 7.74 13.19 -5.77
CA SER A 15 7.33 13.69 -7.08
C SER A 15 8.20 13.23 -8.27
N PRO A 16 9.53 13.00 -8.16
CA PRO A 16 10.30 12.38 -9.25
C PRO A 16 9.85 10.95 -9.57
N GLY A 17 9.47 10.17 -8.56
CA GLY A 17 8.93 8.82 -8.75
C GLY A 17 7.57 8.84 -9.45
N VAL A 18 6.71 9.81 -9.10
CA VAL A 18 5.45 10.07 -9.80
C VAL A 18 5.69 10.42 -11.27
N GLY A 19 6.66 11.29 -11.56
CA GLY A 19 7.03 11.68 -12.92
C GLY A 19 7.53 10.49 -13.75
N ALA A 20 8.41 9.66 -13.20
CA ALA A 20 8.89 8.44 -13.85
C ALA A 20 7.74 7.46 -14.14
N CYS A 21 6.84 7.26 -13.16
CA CYS A 21 5.66 6.41 -13.32
C CYS A 21 4.75 6.90 -14.45
N LEU A 22 4.45 8.20 -14.51
CA LEU A 22 3.65 8.81 -15.57
C LEU A 22 4.31 8.68 -16.94
N GLY A 23 5.64 8.86 -17.03
CA GLY A 23 6.39 8.68 -18.27
C GLY A 23 6.23 7.26 -18.82
N SER A 24 6.51 6.25 -18.00
CA SER A 24 6.36 4.85 -18.41
C SER A 24 4.91 4.46 -18.70
N ALA A 25 3.94 5.00 -17.95
CA ALA A 25 2.52 4.76 -18.19
C ALA A 25 2.06 5.35 -19.53
N HIS A 26 2.58 6.52 -19.90
CA HIS A 26 2.31 7.15 -21.19
C HIS A 26 2.91 6.35 -22.35
N GLU A 27 4.18 5.95 -22.24
CA GLU A 27 4.85 5.10 -23.25
C GLU A 27 4.15 3.76 -23.44
N ALA A 28 3.57 3.19 -22.39
CA ALA A 28 2.79 1.96 -22.42
C ALA A 28 1.30 2.16 -22.77
N GLU A 29 0.89 3.40 -23.10
CA GLU A 29 -0.48 3.79 -23.47
C GLU A 29 -1.55 3.33 -22.46
N LEU A 30 -1.25 3.41 -21.16
CA LEU A 30 -2.16 2.97 -20.11
C LEU A 30 -3.31 3.96 -19.92
N ASN A 31 -4.54 3.47 -20.02
CA ASN A 31 -5.76 4.26 -19.77
C ASN A 31 -6.39 3.99 -18.39
N ASN A 32 -5.96 2.92 -17.72
CA ASN A 32 -6.51 2.37 -16.48
C ASN A 32 -5.65 2.64 -15.24
N LEU A 33 -4.63 3.52 -15.33
CA LEU A 33 -3.81 3.96 -14.20
C LEU A 33 -4.10 5.43 -13.85
N ARG A 34 -4.21 5.73 -12.56
CA ARG A 34 -4.17 7.08 -11.99
C ARG A 34 -3.12 7.13 -10.89
N VAL A 35 -2.56 8.30 -10.66
CA VAL A 35 -1.52 8.52 -9.64
C VAL A 35 -1.84 9.75 -8.80
N MET A 36 -1.44 9.72 -7.54
CA MET A 36 -1.58 10.82 -6.58
C MET A 36 -0.24 11.12 -5.93
N CYS A 37 0.08 12.40 -5.85
CA CYS A 37 1.27 12.90 -5.15
C CYS A 37 0.87 13.50 -3.80
N HIS A 38 0.56 12.63 -2.83
CA HIS A 38 0.04 13.04 -1.51
C HIS A 38 0.37 11.99 -0.45
N ASP A 39 0.27 12.34 0.83
CA ASP A 39 0.34 11.37 1.92
C ASP A 39 -0.73 10.28 1.77
N ALA A 40 -0.31 9.02 1.83
CA ALA A 40 -1.17 7.87 1.57
C ALA A 40 -2.20 7.62 2.67
N VAL A 41 -1.90 7.96 3.93
CA VAL A 41 -2.85 7.85 5.04
C VAL A 41 -3.98 8.85 4.82
N GLU A 42 -3.64 10.10 4.51
CA GLU A 42 -4.65 11.14 4.25
C GLU A 42 -5.53 10.79 3.03
N VAL A 43 -4.97 10.21 1.98
CA VAL A 43 -5.74 9.73 0.82
C VAL A 43 -6.68 8.59 1.23
N LEU A 44 -6.20 7.59 1.96
CA LEU A 44 -7.03 6.48 2.43
C LEU A 44 -8.17 6.98 3.31
N GLU A 45 -7.90 7.89 4.26
CA GLU A 45 -8.89 8.42 5.20
C GLU A 45 -9.97 9.23 4.47
N ASN A 46 -9.58 10.13 3.58
CA ASN A 46 -10.46 11.19 3.08
C ASN A 46 -10.99 10.98 1.66
N MET A 47 -10.38 10.07 0.88
CA MET A 47 -10.63 9.98 -0.56
C MET A 47 -10.99 8.58 -1.03
N ILE A 48 -10.64 7.53 -0.26
CA ILE A 48 -10.96 6.14 -0.61
C ILE A 48 -12.21 5.70 0.17
N PRO A 49 -13.30 5.30 -0.51
CA PRO A 49 -14.47 4.75 0.15
C PRO A 49 -14.18 3.45 0.91
N GLU A 50 -15.01 3.13 1.90
CA GLU A 50 -14.93 1.83 2.57
C GLU A 50 -15.32 0.69 1.63
N GLY A 51 -14.65 -0.46 1.77
CA GLY A 51 -14.97 -1.65 1.00
C GLY A 51 -14.87 -1.50 -0.52
N SER A 52 -14.08 -0.54 -1.04
CA SER A 52 -14.01 -0.26 -2.48
C SER A 52 -12.84 -0.95 -3.19
N LEU A 53 -11.80 -1.33 -2.45
CA LEU A 53 -10.57 -1.86 -3.03
C LEU A 53 -10.55 -3.40 -3.07
N ASP A 54 -10.15 -3.96 -4.21
CA ASP A 54 -9.90 -5.40 -4.34
C ASP A 54 -8.52 -5.80 -3.78
N MET A 55 -7.53 -4.92 -3.89
CA MET A 55 -6.18 -5.15 -3.41
C MET A 55 -5.49 -3.84 -3.02
N VAL A 56 -4.69 -3.89 -1.96
CA VAL A 56 -3.74 -2.84 -1.58
C VAL A 56 -2.33 -3.44 -1.64
N GLN A 57 -1.40 -2.73 -2.27
CA GLN A 57 -0.01 -3.14 -2.38
C GLN A 57 0.90 -2.15 -1.67
N LEU A 58 1.80 -2.66 -0.82
CA LEU A 58 2.82 -1.86 -0.12
C LEU A 58 4.18 -2.53 -0.26
N PHE A 59 4.96 -2.10 -1.24
CA PHE A 59 6.24 -2.72 -1.56
C PHE A 59 7.40 -1.85 -1.10
N PHE A 60 8.32 -2.48 -0.37
CA PHE A 60 9.56 -1.90 0.14
C PHE A 60 9.35 -0.56 0.86
N PRO A 61 8.39 -0.45 1.81
CA PRO A 61 8.23 0.77 2.60
C PRO A 61 9.50 1.02 3.42
N ASP A 62 9.79 2.29 3.71
CA ASP A 62 10.99 2.68 4.46
C ASP A 62 11.21 1.81 5.71
N PRO A 63 12.32 1.06 5.80
CA PRO A 63 12.50 0.02 6.82
C PRO A 63 12.88 0.57 8.19
N TRP A 64 13.37 1.81 8.25
CA TRP A 64 13.77 2.49 9.48
C TRP A 64 14.67 1.62 10.38
N HIS A 65 15.84 1.21 9.87
CA HIS A 65 16.75 0.24 10.53
C HIS A 65 17.16 0.55 11.99
N LYS A 66 17.11 1.82 12.42
CA LYS A 66 17.52 2.21 13.78
C LYS A 66 16.34 2.01 14.73
N ALA A 67 16.54 1.30 15.84
CA ALA A 67 15.49 1.02 16.82
C ALA A 67 14.67 2.26 17.26
N ARG A 68 15.33 3.41 17.45
CA ARG A 68 14.68 4.69 17.77
C ARG A 68 13.69 5.21 16.71
N HIS A 69 13.75 4.69 15.49
CA HIS A 69 12.89 5.06 14.37
C HIS A 69 11.79 4.02 14.09
N ASN A 70 11.69 2.93 14.87
CA ASN A 70 10.71 1.87 14.63
C ASN A 70 9.25 2.40 14.59
N LYS A 71 8.95 3.44 15.37
CA LYS A 71 7.63 4.10 15.37
C LYS A 71 7.30 4.88 14.07
N ARG A 72 8.27 5.06 13.18
CA ARG A 72 8.09 5.72 11.86
C ARG A 72 7.72 4.72 10.76
N ARG A 73 7.82 3.42 11.02
CA ARG A 73 7.36 2.38 10.11
C ARG A 73 5.86 2.55 9.89
N ILE A 74 5.44 2.63 8.63
CA ILE A 74 4.03 2.84 8.27
C ILE A 74 3.14 1.67 8.71
N VAL A 75 3.68 0.45 8.70
CA VAL A 75 2.94 -0.75 9.12
C VAL A 75 2.84 -0.75 10.64
N GLN A 76 1.73 -0.25 11.14
CA GLN A 76 1.29 -0.28 12.54
C GLN A 76 -0.19 -0.64 12.57
N THR A 77 -0.70 -1.06 13.72
CA THR A 77 -2.11 -1.46 13.89
C THR A 77 -3.10 -0.44 13.30
N PRO A 78 -2.98 0.88 13.55
CA PRO A 78 -3.94 1.85 12.98
C PRO A 78 -3.95 1.89 11.46
N PHE A 79 -2.77 1.82 10.83
CA PHE A 79 -2.66 1.81 9.38
C PHE A 79 -3.24 0.52 8.77
N VAL A 80 -2.96 -0.63 9.40
CA VAL A 80 -3.45 -1.93 8.96
C VAL A 80 -4.98 -2.03 9.07
N GLU A 81 -5.56 -1.47 10.14
CA GLU A 81 -7.01 -1.34 10.34
C GLU A 81 -7.64 -0.39 9.30
N LEU A 82 -6.99 0.74 9.02
CA LEU A 82 -7.42 1.66 7.96
C LEU A 82 -7.42 0.97 6.60
N VAL A 83 -6.35 0.27 6.22
CA VAL A 83 -6.30 -0.50 4.97
C VAL A 83 -7.42 -1.55 4.93
N LYS A 84 -7.67 -2.23 6.04
CA LYS A 84 -8.72 -3.25 6.15
C LYS A 84 -10.10 -2.68 5.84
N SER A 85 -10.42 -1.48 6.35
CA SER A 85 -11.72 -0.85 6.11
C SER A 85 -11.93 -0.44 4.65
N LYS A 86 -10.85 -0.20 3.89
CA LYS A 86 -10.94 0.13 2.46
C LYS A 86 -11.02 -1.10 1.55
N LEU A 87 -10.63 -2.27 2.06
CA LEU A 87 -10.72 -3.53 1.32
C LEU A 87 -12.14 -4.08 1.31
N LYS A 88 -12.58 -4.61 0.15
CA LYS A 88 -13.74 -5.49 0.06
C LYS A 88 -13.53 -6.73 0.93
N VAL A 89 -14.62 -7.37 1.35
CA VAL A 89 -14.54 -8.73 1.91
C VAL A 89 -13.91 -9.66 0.87
N GLY A 90 -12.81 -10.32 1.24
CA GLY A 90 -12.02 -11.15 0.34
C GLY A 90 -10.92 -10.39 -0.42
N GLY A 91 -10.83 -9.07 -0.27
CA GLY A 91 -9.72 -8.26 -0.77
C GLY A 91 -8.41 -8.57 -0.06
N VAL A 92 -7.30 -8.20 -0.70
CA VAL A 92 -5.95 -8.59 -0.24
C VAL A 92 -5.12 -7.36 0.10
N PHE A 93 -4.49 -7.38 1.28
CA PHE A 93 -3.38 -6.49 1.57
C PHE A 93 -2.06 -7.24 1.35
N HIS A 94 -1.33 -6.88 0.29
CA HIS A 94 -0.08 -7.54 -0.09
C HIS A 94 1.10 -6.58 0.14
N MET A 95 2.04 -7.03 0.95
CA MET A 95 3.17 -6.23 1.37
C MET A 95 4.48 -7.00 1.23
N ALA A 96 5.55 -6.27 0.91
CA ALA A 96 6.87 -6.86 0.72
C ALA A 96 7.95 -5.95 1.33
N THR A 97 8.98 -6.57 1.89
CA THR A 97 10.19 -5.90 2.37
C THR A 97 11.38 -6.83 2.21
N ASP A 98 12.55 -6.25 1.98
CA ASP A 98 13.85 -6.91 1.94
C ASP A 98 14.56 -6.89 3.31
N TRP A 99 13.93 -6.32 4.34
CA TRP A 99 14.48 -6.24 5.69
C TRP A 99 13.77 -7.20 6.65
N GLN A 100 14.45 -8.29 7.03
CA GLN A 100 13.87 -9.34 7.88
C GLN A 100 13.26 -8.81 9.19
N PRO A 101 13.90 -7.92 9.98
CA PRO A 101 13.28 -7.36 11.19
C PRO A 101 12.01 -6.55 10.92
N TYR A 102 11.85 -5.99 9.72
CA TYR A 102 10.59 -5.36 9.34
C TYR A 102 9.56 -6.40 8.92
N ALA A 103 9.94 -7.46 8.19
CA ALA A 103 9.04 -8.55 7.85
C ALA A 103 8.45 -9.22 9.12
N GLU A 104 9.28 -9.48 10.13
CA GLU A 104 8.83 -10.01 11.43
C GLU A 104 7.83 -9.08 12.13
N HIS A 105 8.11 -7.77 12.13
CA HIS A 105 7.18 -6.76 12.66
C HIS A 105 5.88 -6.67 11.87
N MET A 106 5.94 -6.75 10.54
CA MET A 106 4.74 -6.76 9.68
C MET A 106 3.86 -7.97 10.02
N LEU A 107 4.46 -9.16 10.17
CA LEU A 107 3.75 -10.36 10.56
C LEU A 107 3.11 -10.24 11.95
N GLU A 108 3.84 -9.69 12.93
CA GLU A 108 3.33 -9.45 14.29
C GLU A 108 2.10 -8.53 14.27
N VAL A 109 2.19 -7.39 13.59
CA VAL A 109 1.08 -6.42 13.50
C VAL A 109 -0.12 -7.03 12.78
N MET A 110 0.09 -7.68 11.63
CA MET A 110 -0.98 -8.28 10.84
C MET A 110 -1.68 -9.41 11.59
N SER A 111 -0.93 -10.22 12.35
CA SER A 111 -1.47 -11.35 13.14
C SER A 111 -2.29 -10.90 14.34
N ALA A 112 -2.05 -9.69 14.85
CA ALA A 112 -2.78 -9.10 15.97
C ALA A 112 -4.14 -8.49 15.56
N VAL A 113 -4.36 -8.23 14.27
CA VAL A 113 -5.57 -7.58 13.76
C VAL A 113 -6.60 -8.62 13.32
N SER A 114 -7.76 -8.63 13.98
CA SER A 114 -8.88 -9.48 13.58
C SER A 114 -9.40 -9.13 12.18
N GLY A 115 -9.89 -10.13 11.45
CA GLY A 115 -10.46 -9.96 10.11
C GLY A 115 -9.47 -10.11 8.95
N TYR A 116 -8.16 -10.09 9.21
CA TYR A 116 -7.18 -10.59 8.25
C TYR A 116 -7.02 -12.10 8.37
N ARG A 117 -6.77 -12.74 7.22
CA ARG A 117 -6.36 -14.14 7.13
C ARG A 117 -5.02 -14.18 6.40
N ASN A 118 -4.00 -14.77 7.03
CA ASN A 118 -2.70 -14.89 6.37
C ASN A 118 -2.80 -15.83 5.15
N LEU A 119 -2.21 -15.42 4.02
CA LEU A 119 -2.20 -16.17 2.76
C LEU A 119 -0.83 -16.74 2.40
N SER A 120 0.25 -16.30 3.05
CA SER A 120 1.63 -16.71 2.78
C SER A 120 2.54 -16.58 4.00
#